data_AF-A0AA36MLE6-F1
#
_entry.id   AF-A0AA36MLE6-F1
#
_cell.length_a   1.000
_cell.length_b   1.000
_cell.length_c   1.000
_cell.angle_alpha   90.00
_cell.angle_beta   90.00
_cell.angle_gamma   90.00
#
_symmetry.space_group_name_H-M   'P 1'
#
loop_
_entity.id
_entity.type
_entity.pdbx_description
1 polymer ?
#
loop_
_entity_poly.entity_id
_entity_poly.type
_entity_poly.pdbx_seq_one_letter_code
_entity_poly.pdbx_strand_id
1 'polypeptide(L)'
;MPAIDICDSDEEDAALARKREAIRRRREQAEAEHAEAAAQEPEKEKEEPKAPVLPEGPWTCPFCEESNGEKRLKCNNCTKPRPGTEEVAAAAPAPPPSARRKRKGWDDWDEQAKKAAAKASAANACLMKDVVNRWKPTVEQLNAMTVAELGPICKTWKISIEPKEYMRDVMLSKALKVIHGVES
;
A
#
# COMPACT_ATOMS: atom_id res chain seq x y z
N MET A 1 -22.88 33.23 -31.75
CA MET A 1 -22.64 31.78 -31.74
C MET A 1 -21.18 31.57 -32.14
N PRO A 2 -20.23 31.40 -31.20
CA PRO A 2 -18.88 31.03 -31.60
C PRO A 2 -18.90 29.58 -32.09
N ALA A 3 -18.29 29.33 -33.25
CA ALA A 3 -18.07 27.99 -33.77
C ALA A 3 -17.11 27.27 -32.82
N ILE A 4 -17.50 26.08 -32.35
CA ILE A 4 -16.62 25.20 -31.56
C ILE A 4 -15.69 24.54 -32.57
N ASP A 5 -14.40 24.88 -32.52
CA ASP A 5 -13.37 24.26 -33.35
C ASP A 5 -13.26 22.76 -33.01
N ILE A 6 -13.66 21.93 -33.98
CA ILE A 6 -13.65 20.45 -33.92
C ILE A 6 -12.24 19.88 -34.25
N CYS A 7 -11.27 20.74 -34.57
CA CYS A 7 -9.97 20.33 -35.10
C CYS A 7 -8.91 19.88 -34.07
N ASP A 8 -9.14 20.03 -32.76
CA ASP A 8 -8.17 19.61 -31.73
C ASP A 8 -8.19 18.08 -31.45
N SER A 9 -9.29 17.39 -31.73
CA SER A 9 -9.44 15.96 -31.35
C SER A 9 -8.53 15.01 -32.13
N ASP A 10 -8.29 15.26 -33.42
CA ASP A 10 -7.42 14.41 -34.23
C ASP A 10 -5.94 14.48 -33.79
N GLU A 11 -5.50 15.64 -33.28
CA GLU A 11 -4.13 15.83 -32.80
C GLU A 11 -3.89 15.14 -31.45
N GLU A 12 -4.90 15.15 -30.57
CA GLU A 12 -4.88 14.41 -29.30
C GLU A 12 -4.83 12.88 -29.52
N ASP A 13 -5.59 12.36 -30.49
CA ASP A 13 -5.58 10.94 -30.83
C ASP A 13 -4.26 10.50 -31.46
N ALA A 14 -3.69 11.32 -32.34
CA ALA A 14 -2.36 11.08 -32.90
C ALA A 14 -1.28 11.10 -31.81
N ALA A 15 -1.38 12.00 -30.84
CA ALA A 15 -0.46 12.04 -29.68
C ALA A 15 -0.61 10.80 -28.79
N LEU A 16 -1.83 10.29 -28.60
CA LEU A 16 -2.08 9.08 -27.83
C LEU A 16 -1.51 7.83 -28.55
N ALA A 17 -1.65 7.76 -29.87
CA ALA A 17 -1.06 6.69 -30.69
C ALA A 17 0.47 6.66 -30.56
N ARG A 18 1.13 7.83 -30.65
CA ARG A 18 2.58 7.95 -30.45
C ARG A 18 3.02 7.51 -29.05
N LYS A 19 2.26 7.87 -28.01
CA LYS A 19 2.53 7.43 -26.62
C LYS A 19 2.40 5.92 -26.48
N ARG A 20 1.36 5.31 -27.05
CA ARG A 20 1.14 3.86 -27.01
C ARG A 20 2.27 3.11 -27.71
N GLU A 21 2.72 3.59 -28.86
CA GLU A 21 3.84 3.00 -29.59
C GLU A 21 5.18 3.13 -28.84
N ALA A 22 5.44 4.28 -28.21
CA ALA A 22 6.62 4.46 -27.37
C ALA A 22 6.66 3.48 -26.18
N ILE A 23 5.51 3.22 -25.54
CA ILE A 23 5.39 2.23 -24.47
C ILE A 23 5.70 0.83 -24.98
N ARG A 24 5.14 0.45 -26.15
CA ARG A 24 5.41 -0.85 -26.77
C ARG A 24 6.91 -1.03 -27.03
N ARG A 25 7.55 -0.05 -27.67
CA ARG A 25 8.98 -0.09 -27.98
C ARG A 25 9.86 -0.21 -26.73
N ARG A 26 9.51 0.51 -25.66
CA ARG A 26 10.24 0.44 -24.38
C ARG A 26 10.12 -0.95 -23.73
N ARG A 27 8.97 -1.60 -23.87
CA ARG A 27 8.76 -2.97 -23.38
C ARG A 27 9.56 -3.99 -24.16
N GLU A 28 9.58 -3.89 -25.49
CA GLU A 28 10.37 -4.75 -26.37
C GLU A 28 11.88 -4.60 -26.10
N GLN A 29 12.36 -3.36 -25.88
CA GLN A 29 13.75 -3.11 -25.49
C GLN A 29 14.09 -3.75 -24.14
N ALA A 30 13.24 -3.59 -23.13
CA ALA A 30 13.47 -4.20 -21.82
C ALA A 30 13.46 -5.74 -21.88
N GLU A 31 12.61 -6.32 -22.74
CA GLU A 31 12.56 -7.77 -22.96
C GLU A 31 13.82 -8.28 -23.68
N ALA A 32 14.31 -7.54 -24.67
CA ALA A 32 15.57 -7.84 -25.35
C ALA A 32 16.78 -7.72 -24.40
N GLU A 33 16.84 -6.67 -23.58
CA GLU A 33 17.89 -6.48 -22.58
C GLU A 33 17.88 -7.61 -21.53
N HIS A 34 16.70 -8.03 -21.08
CA HIS A 34 16.57 -9.16 -20.15
C HIS A 34 16.94 -10.50 -20.81
N ALA A 35 16.59 -10.70 -22.08
CA ALA A 35 17.00 -11.88 -22.84
C ALA A 35 18.51 -11.94 -23.06
N GLU A 36 19.15 -10.80 -23.33
CA GLU A 36 20.61 -10.69 -23.47
C GLU A 36 21.32 -10.91 -22.12
N ALA A 37 20.78 -10.37 -21.02
CA ALA A 37 21.29 -10.61 -19.68
C ALA A 37 21.18 -12.09 -19.27
N ALA A 38 20.09 -12.76 -19.63
CA ALA A 38 19.92 -14.20 -19.40
C ALA A 38 20.89 -15.05 -20.22
N ALA A 39 21.30 -14.60 -21.41
CA ALA A 39 22.29 -15.29 -22.23
C ALA A 39 23.74 -15.12 -21.73
N GLN A 40 24.00 -14.15 -20.84
CA GLN A 40 25.31 -13.85 -20.28
C GLN A 40 25.53 -14.38 -18.85
N GLU A 41 24.65 -15.23 -18.29
CA GLU A 41 24.90 -15.81 -16.96
C GLU A 41 26.13 -16.73 -16.98
N PRO A 42 27.23 -16.39 -16.26
CA PRO A 42 28.36 -17.32 -16.11
C PRO A 42 28.01 -18.35 -15.03
N GLU A 43 28.12 -19.64 -15.37
CA GLU A 43 28.01 -20.76 -14.44
C GLU A 43 29.07 -20.61 -13.33
N LYS A 44 28.69 -20.03 -12.19
CA LYS A 44 29.57 -19.82 -11.05
C LYS A 44 29.53 -21.06 -10.14
N GLU A 45 30.36 -22.02 -10.49
CA GLU A 45 30.65 -23.21 -9.68
C GLU A 45 31.19 -22.79 -8.29
N LYS A 46 30.55 -23.27 -7.22
CA LYS A 46 30.89 -22.96 -5.84
C LYS A 46 31.97 -23.93 -5.34
N GLU A 47 33.22 -23.50 -5.26
CA GLU A 47 34.23 -24.19 -4.46
C GLU A 47 34.07 -23.87 -2.97
N GLU A 48 34.01 -24.92 -2.14
CA GLU A 48 33.80 -24.87 -0.69
C GLU A 48 35.14 -25.06 0.05
N PRO A 49 35.57 -24.15 0.95
CA PRO A 49 36.84 -24.30 1.64
C PRO A 49 36.75 -25.33 2.78
N LYS A 50 37.69 -26.28 2.75
CA LYS A 50 37.81 -27.43 3.66
C LYS A 50 38.07 -26.98 5.11
N ALA A 51 37.08 -27.17 5.99
CA ALA A 51 37.19 -26.94 7.43
C ALA A 51 38.02 -28.06 8.13
N PRO A 52 38.70 -27.78 9.25
CA PRO A 52 39.51 -28.77 9.97
C PRO A 52 38.65 -29.93 10.50
N VAL A 53 39.22 -31.14 10.43
CA VAL A 53 38.58 -32.41 10.77
C VAL A 53 38.32 -32.48 12.27
N LEU A 54 37.12 -32.06 12.69
CA LEU A 54 36.55 -32.42 13.98
C LEU A 54 36.10 -33.89 13.92
N PRO A 55 36.04 -34.62 15.05
CA PRO A 55 35.47 -35.95 15.05
C PRO A 55 34.04 -35.87 14.49
N GLU A 56 33.78 -36.61 13.42
CA GLU A 56 32.51 -36.57 12.72
C GLU A 56 31.41 -37.17 13.60
N GLY A 57 30.29 -36.48 13.69
CA GLY A 57 29.11 -36.93 14.43
C GLY A 57 28.72 -36.14 15.70
N PRO A 58 27.50 -36.39 16.20
CA PRO A 58 26.99 -35.77 17.43
C PRO A 58 27.83 -36.19 18.63
N TRP A 59 27.94 -35.31 19.63
CA TRP A 59 28.74 -35.56 20.84
C TRP A 59 27.90 -35.35 22.10
N THR A 60 28.09 -36.22 23.09
CA THR A 60 27.43 -36.13 24.39
C THR A 60 28.33 -35.39 25.36
N CYS A 61 27.77 -34.43 26.11
CA CYS A 61 28.54 -33.69 27.10
C CYS A 61 28.91 -34.59 28.29
N PRO A 62 30.20 -34.74 28.67
CA PRO A 62 30.59 -35.58 29.81
C PRO A 62 30.20 -35.00 31.17
N PHE A 63 29.70 -33.76 31.21
CA PHE A 63 29.36 -33.06 32.45
C PHE A 63 27.87 -32.98 32.75
N CYS A 64 27.02 -33.04 31.72
CA CYS A 64 25.57 -32.92 31.88
C CYS A 64 24.79 -33.89 30.99
N GLU A 65 25.48 -34.80 30.31
CA GLU A 65 24.93 -35.87 29.47
C GLU A 65 24.02 -35.39 28.32
N GLU A 66 24.01 -34.10 28.04
CA GLU A 66 23.24 -33.51 26.94
C GLU A 66 23.84 -33.87 25.58
N SER A 67 22.99 -34.23 24.62
CA SER A 67 23.37 -34.52 23.24
C SER A 67 23.55 -33.21 22.46
N ASN A 68 24.71 -33.03 21.83
CA ASN A 68 25.06 -31.83 21.09
C ASN A 68 25.36 -32.16 19.63
N GLY A 69 24.99 -31.24 18.73
CA GLY A 69 25.28 -31.36 17.31
C GLY A 69 26.77 -31.24 17.00
N GLU A 70 27.21 -31.93 15.95
CA GLU A 70 28.59 -32.05 15.48
C GLU A 70 29.35 -30.71 15.37
N LYS A 71 28.67 -29.67 14.87
CA LYS A 71 29.25 -28.33 14.63
C LYS A 71 29.43 -27.50 15.90
N ARG A 72 28.93 -27.93 17.05
CA ARG A 72 29.01 -27.17 18.31
C ARG A 72 30.33 -27.44 19.02
N LEU A 73 31.07 -26.36 19.30
CA LEU A 73 32.30 -26.38 20.12
C LEU A 73 32.03 -26.23 21.63
N LYS A 74 30.80 -25.86 22.00
CA LYS A 74 30.36 -25.67 23.40
C LYS A 74 29.02 -26.36 23.62
N CYS A 75 28.83 -26.95 24.80
CA CYS A 75 27.61 -27.64 25.18
C CYS A 75 26.40 -26.68 25.17
N ASN A 76 25.26 -27.14 24.65
CA ASN A 76 24.01 -26.39 24.61
C ASN A 76 23.43 -26.12 26.01
N ASN A 77 23.63 -27.04 26.96
CA ASN A 77 23.08 -26.92 28.30
C ASN A 77 24.06 -26.22 29.26
N CYS A 78 25.26 -26.77 29.44
CA CYS A 78 26.21 -26.28 30.46
C CYS A 78 27.31 -25.36 29.93
N THR A 79 27.33 -25.06 28.62
CA THR A 79 28.34 -24.21 27.94
C THR A 79 29.80 -24.68 27.99
N LYS A 80 30.09 -25.83 28.60
CA LYS A 80 31.44 -26.41 28.66
C LYS A 80 31.96 -26.78 27.26
N PRO A 81 33.28 -26.67 27.01
CA PRO A 81 33.87 -26.97 25.71
C PRO A 81 33.66 -28.44 25.33
N ARG A 82 33.63 -28.71 24.02
CA ARG A 82 33.62 -30.08 23.50
C ARG A 82 34.95 -30.77 23.89
N PRO A 83 34.92 -31.98 24.46
CA PRO A 83 36.13 -32.71 24.81
C PRO A 83 37.01 -32.91 23.56
N GLY A 84 38.30 -32.61 23.68
CA GLY A 84 39.25 -32.63 22.55
C GLY A 84 39.34 -31.35 21.72
N THR A 85 38.62 -30.27 22.09
CA THR A 85 38.69 -28.96 21.41
C THR A 85 39.01 -27.80 22.36
N GLU A 86 39.57 -28.10 23.53
CA GLU A 86 39.81 -27.13 24.62
C GLU A 86 40.70 -25.95 24.19
N GLU A 87 41.65 -26.19 23.28
CA GLU A 87 42.53 -25.14 22.73
C GLU A 87 41.82 -24.23 21.71
N VAL A 88 40.78 -24.73 21.01
CA VAL A 88 40.07 -23.99 19.96
C VAL A 88 38.91 -23.16 20.54
N ALA A 89 38.32 -23.60 21.65
CA ALA A 89 37.20 -22.93 22.29
C ALA A 89 37.58 -21.63 23.05
N ALA A 90 38.86 -21.45 23.39
CA ALA A 90 39.37 -20.31 24.16
C ALA A 90 39.62 -19.05 23.32
N ALA A 91 39.64 -19.14 21.98
CA ALA A 91 40.07 -18.04 21.10
C ALA A 91 38.93 -17.22 20.46
N ALA A 92 37.65 -17.53 20.72
CA ALA A 92 36.53 -16.80 20.11
C ALA A 92 35.81 -15.91 21.16
N PRO A 93 36.04 -14.58 21.16
CA PRO A 93 35.14 -13.68 21.87
C PRO A 93 33.76 -13.76 21.20
N ALA A 94 32.74 -14.13 21.97
CA ALA A 94 31.36 -14.15 21.51
C ALA A 94 30.96 -12.73 21.07
N PRO A 95 30.43 -12.52 19.85
CA PRO A 95 29.80 -11.25 19.54
C PRO A 95 28.59 -11.07 20.49
N PRO A 96 28.31 -9.84 20.96
CA PRO A 96 27.11 -9.59 21.76
C PRO A 96 25.87 -10.05 20.98
N PRO A 97 24.77 -10.41 21.66
CA PRO A 97 23.52 -10.76 20.99
C PRO A 97 23.09 -9.55 20.16
N SER A 98 23.39 -9.58 18.86
CA SER A 98 23.00 -8.53 17.95
C SER A 98 21.47 -8.50 18.00
N ALA A 99 20.91 -7.40 18.49
CA ALA A 99 19.51 -7.08 18.27
C ALA A 99 19.26 -7.33 16.78
N ARG A 100 18.39 -8.29 16.46
CA ARG A 100 18.07 -8.64 15.07
C ARG A 100 17.75 -7.35 14.36
N ARG A 101 18.68 -6.86 13.52
CA ARG A 101 18.42 -5.75 12.62
C ARG A 101 17.32 -6.26 11.72
N LYS A 102 16.09 -5.82 11.96
CA LYS A 102 14.92 -6.11 11.11
C LYS A 102 15.38 -5.86 9.67
N ARG A 103 15.27 -6.88 8.81
CA ARG A 103 15.64 -6.80 7.39
C ARG A 103 14.88 -5.62 6.79
N LYS A 104 15.58 -4.51 6.59
CA LYS A 104 15.04 -3.19 6.27
C LYS A 104 14.66 -3.04 4.80
N GLY A 105 13.98 -4.04 4.23
CA GLY A 105 13.76 -4.10 2.78
C GLY A 105 12.35 -4.48 2.36
N TRP A 106 11.74 -5.48 2.99
CA TRP A 106 10.46 -6.02 2.52
C TRP A 106 9.26 -5.38 3.23
N ASP A 107 9.27 -5.31 4.55
CA ASP A 107 8.16 -4.72 5.31
C ASP A 107 7.94 -3.22 5.01
N ASP A 108 8.99 -2.51 4.59
CA ASP A 108 8.92 -1.07 4.31
C ASP A 108 8.07 -0.76 3.06
N TRP A 109 8.15 -1.61 2.02
CA TRP A 109 7.34 -1.45 0.81
C TRP A 109 5.85 -1.76 1.05
N ASP A 110 5.55 -2.82 1.80
CA ASP A 110 4.16 -3.17 2.15
C ASP A 110 3.53 -2.13 3.08
N GLU A 111 4.30 -1.62 4.05
CA GLU A 111 3.87 -0.49 4.88
C GLU A 111 3.67 0.79 4.07
N GLN A 112 4.55 1.09 3.11
CA GLN A 112 4.39 2.25 2.23
C GLN A 112 3.15 2.10 1.35
N ALA A 113 2.88 0.91 0.81
CA ALA A 113 1.66 0.62 0.06
C ALA A 113 0.40 0.79 0.92
N LYS A 114 0.40 0.29 2.16
CA LYS A 114 -0.69 0.48 3.12
C LYS A 114 -0.89 1.96 3.48
N LYS A 115 0.19 2.71 3.72
CA LYS A 115 0.14 4.15 3.99
C LYS A 115 -0.38 4.92 2.77
N ALA A 116 0.03 4.56 1.56
CA ALA A 116 -0.45 5.16 0.32
C ALA A 116 -1.94 4.85 0.10
N ALA A 117 -2.38 3.62 0.33
CA ALA A 117 -3.78 3.22 0.25
C ALA A 117 -4.64 3.94 1.30
N ALA A 118 -4.16 4.06 2.54
CA ALA A 118 -4.83 4.82 3.59
C ALA A 118 -4.94 6.31 3.24
N LYS A 119 -3.88 6.91 2.70
CA LYS A 119 -3.89 8.30 2.24
C LYS A 119 -4.85 8.52 1.07
N ALA A 120 -4.87 7.60 0.11
CA ALA A 120 -5.82 7.65 -1.01
C ALA A 120 -7.28 7.49 -0.54
N SER A 121 -7.53 6.58 0.40
CA SER A 121 -8.85 6.42 1.01
C SER A 121 -9.29 7.68 1.77
N ALA A 122 -8.38 8.30 2.54
CA ALA A 122 -8.66 9.57 3.22
C ALA A 122 -8.96 10.71 2.23
N ALA A 123 -8.23 10.79 1.11
CA ALA A 123 -8.49 11.77 0.06
C ALA A 123 -9.87 11.55 -0.60
N ASN A 124 -10.21 10.31 -0.92
CA ASN A 124 -11.53 9.96 -1.46
C ASN A 124 -12.65 10.29 -0.46
N ALA A 125 -12.44 10.04 0.83
CA ALA A 125 -13.41 10.40 1.87
C ALA A 125 -13.59 11.93 1.98
N CYS A 126 -12.53 12.71 1.80
CA CYS A 126 -12.63 14.18 1.73
C CYS A 126 -13.46 14.61 0.51
N LEU A 127 -13.16 14.05 -0.66
CA LEU A 127 -13.87 14.33 -1.90
C LEU A 127 -15.36 14.00 -1.79
N MET A 128 -15.71 12.85 -1.21
CA MET A 128 -17.11 12.45 -1.02
C MET A 128 -17.85 13.40 -0.06
N LYS A 129 -17.20 13.85 1.02
CA LYS A 129 -17.78 14.86 1.92
C LYS A 129 -18.05 16.17 1.18
N ASP A 130 -17.11 16.62 0.35
CA ASP A 130 -17.29 17.85 -0.42
C ASP A 130 -18.41 17.74 -1.46
N VAL A 131 -18.49 16.59 -2.15
CA VAL A 131 -19.60 16.30 -3.08
C VAL A 131 -20.93 16.33 -2.35
N VAL A 132 -21.06 15.66 -1.20
CA VAL A 132 -22.31 15.65 -0.42
C VAL A 132 -22.68 17.05 0.09
N ASN A 133 -21.71 17.83 0.56
CA ASN A 133 -21.96 19.19 1.06
C ASN A 133 -22.36 20.17 -0.05
N ARG A 134 -21.85 19.97 -1.27
CA ARG A 134 -22.16 20.83 -2.43
C ARG A 134 -23.33 20.32 -3.26
N TRP A 135 -23.76 19.09 -3.05
CA TRP A 135 -24.85 18.48 -3.80
C TRP A 135 -26.16 19.22 -3.54
N LYS A 136 -26.83 19.58 -4.63
CA LYS A 136 -28.18 20.14 -4.61
C LYS A 136 -29.08 19.23 -5.46
N PRO A 137 -30.24 18.79 -4.96
CA PRO A 137 -31.19 18.02 -5.75
C PRO A 137 -31.68 18.85 -6.93
N THR A 138 -32.06 18.17 -8.02
CA THR A 138 -32.72 18.84 -9.15
C THR A 138 -34.14 19.25 -8.78
N VAL A 139 -34.74 20.15 -9.58
CA VAL A 139 -36.14 20.59 -9.39
C VAL A 139 -37.11 19.41 -9.46
N GLU A 140 -36.89 18.49 -10.41
CA GLU A 140 -37.69 17.27 -10.55
C GLU A 140 -37.56 16.35 -9.33
N GLN A 141 -36.33 16.20 -8.80
CA GLN A 141 -36.08 15.43 -7.58
C GLN A 141 -36.83 16.04 -6.39
N LEU A 142 -36.73 17.34 -6.16
CA LEU A 142 -37.49 18.02 -5.10
C LEU A 142 -38.99 17.80 -5.26
N ASN A 143 -39.52 17.97 -6.47
CA ASN A 143 -40.94 17.78 -6.76
C ASN A 143 -41.43 16.33 -6.58
N ALA A 144 -40.53 15.35 -6.59
CA ALA A 144 -40.83 13.96 -6.28
C ALA A 144 -40.72 13.63 -4.78
N MET A 145 -39.99 14.43 -3.99
CA MET A 145 -39.75 14.17 -2.57
C MET A 145 -40.99 14.37 -1.70
N THR A 146 -41.08 13.55 -0.67
CA THR A 146 -42.11 13.63 0.36
C THR A 146 -41.75 14.68 1.43
N VAL A 147 -42.74 15.08 2.23
CA VAL A 147 -42.54 16.06 3.32
C VAL A 147 -41.52 15.58 4.36
N ALA A 148 -41.45 14.27 4.59
CA ALA A 148 -40.48 13.66 5.50
C ALA A 148 -39.03 13.83 4.99
N GLU A 149 -38.84 13.76 3.67
CA GLU A 149 -37.50 13.87 3.05
C GLU A 149 -37.10 15.34 2.83
N LEU A 150 -38.06 16.24 2.61
CA LEU A 150 -37.82 17.68 2.50
C LEU A 150 -37.38 18.31 3.83
N GLY A 151 -37.80 17.75 4.97
CA GLY A 151 -37.48 18.26 6.31
C GLY A 151 -35.97 18.37 6.58
N PRO A 152 -35.19 17.29 6.45
CA PRO A 152 -33.73 17.32 6.59
C PRO A 152 -33.03 18.27 5.62
N ILE A 153 -33.52 18.38 4.37
CA ILE A 153 -32.96 19.31 3.37
C ILE A 153 -33.17 20.75 3.81
N CYS A 154 -34.40 21.10 4.19
CA CYS A 154 -34.72 22.45 4.66
C CYS A 154 -33.89 22.84 5.90
N LYS A 155 -33.64 21.89 6.82
CA LYS A 155 -32.77 22.11 7.98
C LYS A 155 -31.31 22.33 7.60
N THR A 156 -30.78 21.51 6.69
CA THR A 156 -29.40 21.64 6.18
C THR A 156 -29.18 23.00 5.52
N TRP A 157 -30.19 23.49 4.79
CA TRP A 157 -30.17 24.81 4.14
C TRP A 157 -30.61 25.97 5.06
N LYS A 158 -30.84 25.69 6.35
CA LYS A 158 -31.27 26.68 7.36
C LYS A 158 -32.55 27.45 6.98
N ILE A 159 -33.45 26.79 6.27
CA ILE A 159 -34.77 27.34 5.94
C ILE A 159 -35.64 27.29 7.20
N SER A 160 -36.05 28.46 7.70
CA SER A 160 -36.99 28.55 8.82
C SER A 160 -38.41 28.24 8.35
N ILE A 161 -39.01 27.20 8.93
CA ILE A 161 -40.38 26.76 8.65
C ILE A 161 -41.08 26.60 9.99
N GLU A 162 -42.12 27.39 10.20
CA GLU A 162 -42.93 27.26 11.40
C GLU A 162 -43.71 25.94 11.38
N PRO A 163 -43.93 25.28 12.53
CA PRO A 163 -44.65 24.00 12.60
C PRO A 163 -46.05 24.05 11.99
N LYS A 164 -46.70 25.23 11.98
CA LYS A 164 -48.02 25.45 11.38
C LYS A 164 -47.99 25.52 9.85
N GLU A 165 -46.83 25.81 9.26
CA GLU A 165 -46.60 25.92 7.81
C GLU A 165 -45.88 24.69 7.23
N TYR A 166 -45.90 23.55 7.94
CA TYR A 166 -45.27 22.30 7.52
C TYR A 166 -46.08 21.61 6.41
N MET A 167 -46.40 22.35 5.35
CA MET A 167 -47.03 21.87 4.14
C MET A 167 -45.98 21.66 3.05
N ARG A 168 -46.14 20.59 2.26
CA ARG A 168 -45.24 20.23 1.17
C ARG A 168 -44.93 21.42 0.25
N ASP A 169 -45.96 22.13 -0.17
CA ASP A 169 -45.83 23.21 -1.16
C ASP A 169 -45.05 24.42 -0.61
N VAL A 170 -45.19 24.71 0.69
CA VAL A 170 -44.42 25.76 1.37
C VAL A 170 -42.94 25.38 1.47
N MET A 171 -42.66 24.12 1.85
CA MET A 171 -41.30 23.59 1.91
C MET A 171 -40.63 23.58 0.53
N LEU A 172 -41.35 23.11 -0.50
CA LEU A 172 -40.88 23.09 -1.89
C LEU A 172 -40.62 24.50 -2.40
N SER A 173 -41.55 25.44 -2.19
CA SER A 173 -41.39 26.82 -2.64
C SER A 173 -40.16 27.48 -2.03
N LYS A 174 -39.94 27.30 -0.72
CA LYS A 174 -38.75 27.82 -0.03
C LYS A 174 -37.47 27.12 -0.50
N ALA A 175 -37.49 25.80 -0.73
CA ALA A 175 -36.36 25.04 -1.24
C ALA A 175 -35.97 25.46 -2.68
N LEU A 176 -36.95 25.67 -3.56
CA LEU A 176 -36.72 26.12 -4.93
C LEU A 176 -36.11 27.53 -4.97
N LYS A 177 -36.54 28.45 -4.09
CA LYS A 177 -35.91 29.77 -3.96
C LYS A 177 -34.41 29.67 -3.65
N VAL A 178 -34.01 28.77 -2.76
CA VAL A 178 -32.59 28.53 -2.42
C VAL A 178 -31.80 27.97 -3.61
N ILE A 179 -32.40 27.11 -4.44
CA ILE A 179 -31.74 26.59 -5.65
C ILE A 179 -31.58 27.69 -6.71
N HIS A 180 -32.62 28.49 -6.95
CA HIS A 180 -32.61 29.54 -7.95
C HIS A 180 -31.87 30.82 -7.52
N GLY A 181 -31.37 30.88 -6.28
CA GLY A 181 -30.67 32.05 -5.75
C GLY A 181 -31.57 33.27 -5.56
N VAL A 182 -32.88 33.05 -5.45
CA VAL A 182 -33.86 34.11 -5.19
C VAL A 182 -33.93 34.26 -3.68
N GLU A 183 -33.11 35.16 -3.12
CA GLU A 183 -33.12 35.47 -1.69
C GLU A 183 -34.54 35.84 -1.23
N SER A 184 -34.89 35.39 -0.02
CA SER A 184 -36.20 35.63 0.63
C SER A 184 -36.11 36.77 1.62
#